data_AF-A0A8H9WTC8-F1
#
_entry.id   AF-A0A8H9WTC8-F1
#
_cell.length_a   1.000
_cell.length_b   1.000
_cell.length_c   1.000
_cell.angle_alpha   90.00
_cell.angle_beta   90.00
_cell.angle_gamma   90.00
#
_symmetry.space_group_name_H-M   'P 1'
#
loop_
_entity.id
_entity.type
_entity.pdbx_description
1 polymer ?
#
loop_
_entity_poly.entity_id
_entity_poly.type
_entity_poly.pdbx_seq_one_letter_code
_entity_poly.pdbx_strand_id
1 'polypeptide(L)'
;MTGMSSEHLSAEVLQAFLEGDLPGREGASVEQHLGSCARCDSELEVWRSLFSELGSLPSRRPSEGFRDRVMADVRILAPLPLAARIRNRIVVLLPGRSDGHISAGRLQGMLEGLVPATQVARIEAHLSSCGQCASEADAWRSVFATLNRLPRLEPGEQFAGRVMSGMRMPAAIAASVRVPALHKAVALAGKLVPQTRTAWAALSGIAVAPAVTAGLAFSALLSHPTFTPGSLVAYAWWQFSDVVSAAWTALSGLVLDIAQVTGALSLFDGLAAAPLVVAGGVLLYGAASVIALRVLYKHVYANHPLDGRYVQVSAS
;
A
#
# COMPACT_ATOMS: atom_id res chain seq x y z
N MET A 1 -29.78 -21.07 -17.43
CA MET A 1 -30.95 -21.89 -17.85
C MET A 1 -32.23 -21.08 -17.71
N THR A 2 -32.69 -20.46 -18.81
CA THR A 2 -34.08 -20.12 -19.18
C THR A 2 -34.02 -19.07 -20.30
N GLY A 3 -33.78 -19.54 -21.53
CA GLY A 3 -33.77 -18.70 -22.74
C GLY A 3 -34.73 -19.22 -23.81
N MET A 4 -35.70 -20.06 -23.42
CA MET A 4 -36.80 -20.51 -24.25
C MET A 4 -38.02 -19.64 -23.94
N SER A 5 -38.28 -18.66 -24.78
CA SER A 5 -39.50 -17.86 -24.73
C SER A 5 -40.66 -18.69 -25.30
N SER A 6 -41.06 -19.75 -24.59
CA SER A 6 -42.22 -20.66 -24.81
C SER A 6 -42.48 -21.27 -26.20
N GLU A 7 -41.88 -20.79 -27.29
CA GLU A 7 -42.23 -21.16 -28.67
C GLU A 7 -41.06 -20.94 -29.66
N HIS A 8 -40.14 -20.01 -29.40
CA HIS A 8 -38.98 -19.70 -30.25
C HIS A 8 -37.67 -19.52 -29.47
N LEU A 9 -36.54 -19.62 -30.17
CA LEU A 9 -35.21 -19.34 -29.63
C LEU A 9 -35.03 -17.83 -29.43
N SER A 10 -34.29 -17.45 -28.39
CA SER A 10 -33.89 -16.07 -28.15
C SER A 10 -32.71 -15.68 -29.05
N ALA A 11 -32.58 -14.38 -29.34
CA ALA A 11 -31.49 -13.85 -30.17
C ALA A 11 -30.11 -14.18 -29.58
N GLU A 12 -29.98 -14.16 -28.25
CA GLU A 12 -28.75 -14.50 -27.54
C GLU A 12 -28.34 -15.96 -27.77
N VAL A 13 -29.32 -16.89 -27.82
CA VAL A 13 -29.06 -18.31 -28.08
C VAL A 13 -28.69 -18.55 -29.54
N LEU A 14 -29.33 -17.85 -30.48
CA LEU A 14 -28.96 -17.90 -31.91
C LEU A 14 -27.55 -17.36 -32.14
N GLN A 15 -27.18 -16.25 -31.49
CA GLN A 15 -25.84 -15.69 -31.55
C GLN A 15 -24.80 -16.66 -30.95
N ALA A 16 -25.05 -17.20 -29.76
CA ALA A 16 -24.15 -18.17 -29.12
C ALA A 16 -23.97 -19.44 -29.97
N PHE A 17 -25.02 -19.88 -30.67
CA PHE A 17 -24.94 -21.00 -31.62
C PHE A 17 -24.02 -20.67 -32.80
N LEU A 18 -24.12 -19.47 -33.38
CA LEU A 18 -23.28 -19.02 -34.50
C LEU A 18 -21.81 -18.81 -34.10
N GLU A 19 -21.57 -18.32 -32.88
CA GLU A 19 -20.22 -18.11 -32.34
C GLU A 19 -19.56 -19.44 -31.90
N GLY A 20 -20.32 -20.54 -31.87
CA GLY A 20 -19.84 -21.85 -31.42
C GLY A 20 -19.64 -21.94 -29.89
N ASP A 21 -20.26 -21.03 -29.14
CA ASP A 21 -20.10 -20.90 -27.69
C ASP A 21 -21.16 -21.69 -26.89
N LEU A 22 -22.03 -22.46 -27.57
CA LEU A 22 -22.97 -23.37 -26.91
C LEU A 22 -22.33 -24.73 -26.59
N PRO A 23 -22.50 -25.27 -25.36
CA PRO A 23 -22.06 -26.62 -25.02
C PRO A 23 -22.83 -27.68 -25.82
N GLY A 24 -22.17 -28.79 -26.16
CA GLY A 24 -22.66 -29.73 -27.20
C GLY A 24 -24.08 -30.28 -27.01
N ARG A 25 -24.61 -30.40 -25.78
CA ARG A 25 -26.01 -30.80 -25.55
C ARG A 25 -27.01 -29.68 -25.88
N GLU A 26 -26.66 -28.44 -25.56
CA GLU A 26 -27.49 -27.27 -25.87
C GLU A 26 -27.45 -26.97 -27.37
N GLY A 27 -26.28 -27.08 -28.00
CA GLY A 27 -26.13 -26.97 -29.45
C GLY A 27 -27.00 -27.98 -30.21
N ALA A 28 -27.03 -29.26 -29.80
CA ALA A 28 -27.87 -30.28 -30.42
C ALA A 28 -29.37 -29.99 -30.27
N SER A 29 -29.80 -29.46 -29.11
CA SER A 29 -31.20 -29.07 -28.90
C SER A 29 -31.61 -27.88 -29.78
N VAL A 30 -30.71 -26.92 -29.98
CA VAL A 30 -30.91 -25.78 -30.88
C VAL A 30 -30.98 -26.25 -32.33
N GLU A 31 -30.08 -27.12 -32.75
CA GLU A 31 -30.07 -27.71 -34.10
C GLU A 31 -31.37 -28.48 -34.40
N GLN A 32 -31.86 -29.27 -33.44
CA GLN A 32 -33.14 -29.95 -33.56
C GLN A 32 -34.33 -28.96 -33.70
N HIS A 33 -34.30 -27.86 -32.95
CA HIS A 33 -35.33 -26.83 -33.03
C HIS A 33 -35.28 -26.09 -34.38
N LEU A 34 -34.08 -25.75 -34.87
CA LEU A 34 -33.89 -25.10 -36.18
C LEU A 34 -34.40 -25.99 -37.32
N GLY A 35 -34.18 -27.31 -37.23
CA GLY A 35 -34.73 -28.26 -38.20
C GLY A 35 -36.26 -28.40 -38.18
N SER A 36 -36.94 -27.91 -37.15
CA SER A 36 -38.40 -28.01 -36.99
C SER A 36 -39.15 -26.66 -37.03
N CYS A 37 -38.47 -25.53 -36.82
CA CYS A 37 -39.06 -24.21 -36.77
C CYS A 37 -38.52 -23.29 -37.87
N ALA A 38 -39.29 -23.14 -38.96
CA ALA A 38 -38.92 -22.32 -40.11
C ALA A 38 -38.68 -20.83 -39.77
N ARG A 39 -39.33 -20.30 -38.72
CA ARG A 39 -39.11 -18.92 -38.26
C ARG A 39 -37.69 -18.76 -37.69
N CYS A 40 -37.30 -19.63 -36.77
CA CYS A 40 -35.98 -19.58 -36.14
C CYS A 40 -34.86 -19.84 -37.16
N ASP A 41 -35.10 -20.72 -38.14
CA ASP A 41 -34.17 -20.94 -39.27
C ASP A 41 -34.00 -19.69 -40.13
N SER A 42 -35.11 -19.01 -40.47
CA SER A 42 -35.03 -17.74 -41.22
C SER A 42 -34.32 -16.63 -40.46
N GLU A 43 -34.50 -16.56 -39.14
CA GLU A 43 -33.81 -15.60 -38.28
C GLU A 43 -32.32 -15.90 -38.21
N LEU A 44 -31.94 -17.18 -38.11
CA LEU A 44 -30.55 -17.62 -38.16
C LEU A 44 -29.85 -17.23 -39.47
N GLU A 45 -30.51 -17.37 -40.62
CA GLU A 45 -29.97 -16.96 -41.91
C GLU A 45 -29.73 -15.45 -42.00
N VAL A 46 -30.62 -14.63 -41.42
CA VAL A 46 -30.41 -13.18 -41.30
C VAL A 46 -29.15 -12.89 -40.48
N TRP A 47 -28.97 -13.57 -39.34
CA TRP A 47 -27.76 -13.44 -38.53
C TRP A 47 -26.51 -13.91 -39.28
N ARG A 48 -26.56 -15.02 -40.03
CA ARG A 48 -25.44 -15.50 -40.87
C ARG A 48 -25.04 -14.46 -41.92
N SER A 49 -26.00 -13.85 -42.58
CA SER A 49 -25.75 -12.77 -43.55
C SER A 49 -25.06 -11.58 -42.89
N LEU A 50 -25.57 -11.13 -41.73
CA LEU A 50 -24.97 -10.02 -40.98
C LEU A 50 -23.53 -10.31 -40.56
N PHE A 51 -23.26 -11.48 -39.99
CA PHE A 51 -21.90 -11.83 -39.57
C PHE A 51 -20.95 -12.02 -40.77
N SER A 52 -21.46 -12.48 -41.92
CA SER A 52 -20.70 -12.51 -43.17
C SER A 52 -20.33 -11.10 -43.65
N GLU A 53 -21.29 -10.17 -43.63
CA GLU A 53 -21.03 -8.76 -43.96
C GLU A 53 -20.04 -8.12 -43.00
N LEU A 54 -20.18 -8.34 -41.69
CA LEU A 54 -19.24 -7.86 -40.67
C LEU A 54 -17.84 -8.48 -40.87
N GLY A 55 -17.77 -9.76 -41.21
CA GLY A 55 -16.51 -10.45 -41.53
C GLY A 55 -15.84 -9.95 -42.80
N SER A 56 -16.62 -9.41 -43.75
CA SER A 56 -16.12 -8.80 -44.98
C SER A 56 -15.55 -7.39 -44.78
N LEU A 57 -15.78 -6.78 -43.61
CA LEU A 57 -15.25 -5.45 -43.31
C LEU A 57 -13.72 -5.47 -43.35
N PRO A 58 -13.08 -4.42 -43.88
CA PRO A 58 -11.63 -4.34 -43.95
C PRO A 58 -11.04 -4.42 -42.54
N SER A 59 -10.16 -5.40 -42.33
CA SER A 59 -9.46 -5.60 -41.07
C SER A 59 -8.58 -4.38 -40.78
N ARG A 60 -9.03 -3.52 -39.86
CA ARG A 60 -8.25 -2.38 -39.39
C ARG A 60 -7.13 -2.89 -38.50
N ARG A 61 -5.93 -3.04 -39.07
CA ARG A 61 -4.72 -3.23 -38.26
C ARG A 61 -4.44 -1.94 -37.47
N PRO A 62 -4.12 -2.04 -36.18
CA PRO A 62 -3.54 -0.92 -35.46
C PRO A 62 -2.29 -0.45 -36.19
N SER A 63 -2.08 0.87 -36.23
CA SER A 63 -0.82 1.47 -36.72
C SER A 63 0.39 0.90 -35.97
N GLU A 64 1.56 0.83 -36.60
CA GLU A 64 2.80 0.47 -35.92
C GLU A 64 3.02 1.29 -34.64
N GLY A 65 3.55 0.61 -33.61
CA GLY A 65 3.78 1.20 -32.29
C GLY A 65 2.51 1.47 -31.46
N PHE A 66 1.31 1.05 -31.89
CA PHE A 66 0.08 1.21 -31.10
C PHE A 66 0.22 0.57 -29.72
N ARG A 67 0.77 -0.65 -29.67
CA ARG A 67 1.04 -1.36 -28.41
C ARG A 67 1.95 -0.55 -27.51
N ASP A 68 3.03 0.02 -28.04
CA ASP A 68 4.01 0.76 -27.25
C ASP A 68 3.43 2.05 -26.69
N ARG A 69 2.60 2.75 -27.48
CA ARG A 69 1.87 3.95 -27.01
C ARG A 69 0.87 3.62 -25.91
N VAL A 70 0.09 2.55 -26.08
CA VAL A 70 -0.85 2.08 -25.04
C VAL A 70 -0.09 1.69 -23.77
N MET A 71 1.01 0.94 -23.90
CA MET A 71 1.80 0.53 -22.74
C MET A 71 2.51 1.70 -22.05
N ALA A 72 2.86 2.76 -22.78
CA ALA A 72 3.40 3.98 -22.21
C ALA A 72 2.35 4.75 -21.37
N ASP A 73 1.08 4.68 -21.77
CA ASP A 73 -0.02 5.34 -21.05
C ASP A 73 -0.57 4.53 -19.86
N VAL A 74 -0.33 3.21 -19.83
CA VAL A 74 -0.74 2.36 -18.70
C VAL A 74 0.16 2.60 -17.49
N ARG A 75 -0.26 3.52 -16.62
CA ARG A 75 0.35 3.73 -15.30
C ARG A 75 -0.11 2.66 -14.33
N ILE A 76 0.66 1.57 -14.24
CA ILE A 76 0.56 0.65 -13.11
C ILE A 76 1.13 1.39 -11.89
N LEU A 77 0.30 1.66 -10.87
CA LEU A 77 0.77 2.28 -9.63
C LEU A 77 1.88 1.40 -9.04
N ALA A 78 3.12 1.88 -9.11
CA ALA A 78 4.24 1.23 -8.45
C ALA A 78 3.95 1.14 -6.94
N PRO A 79 4.34 0.04 -6.28
CA PRO A 79 4.22 -0.06 -4.83
C PRO A 79 4.95 1.10 -4.17
N LEU A 80 4.27 1.78 -3.23
CA LEU A 80 4.81 2.96 -2.57
C LEU A 80 6.20 2.67 -1.98
N PRO A 81 7.19 3.56 -2.21
CA PRO A 81 8.53 3.39 -1.67
C PRO A 81 8.48 3.32 -0.14
N LEU A 82 9.38 2.52 0.46
CA LEU A 82 9.41 2.28 1.92
C LEU A 82 9.41 3.58 2.73
N ALA A 83 10.08 4.63 2.24
CA ALA A 83 10.08 5.96 2.85
C ALA A 83 8.67 6.58 2.94
N ALA A 84 7.82 6.42 1.91
CA ALA A 84 6.43 6.88 1.93
C ALA A 84 5.57 6.08 2.93
N ARG A 85 5.88 4.79 3.13
CA ARG A 85 5.21 3.94 4.13
C ARG A 85 5.59 4.33 5.57
N ILE A 86 6.86 4.66 5.80
CA ILE A 86 7.36 5.12 7.10
C ILE A 86 6.81 6.52 7.42
N ARG A 87 6.84 7.45 6.47
CA ARG A 87 6.26 8.79 6.63
C ARG A 87 4.77 8.73 6.97
N ASN A 88 3.99 7.87 6.30
CA ASN A 88 2.57 7.69 6.63
C ASN A 88 2.34 7.08 8.02
N ARG A 89 3.30 6.33 8.58
CA ARG A 89 3.23 5.86 9.98
C ARG A 89 3.55 6.96 10.98
N ILE A 90 4.48 7.85 10.66
CA ILE A 90 4.88 8.97 11.52
C ILE A 90 3.80 10.06 11.55
N VAL A 91 3.12 10.31 10.43
CA VAL A 91 1.99 11.27 10.35
C VAL A 91 0.81 10.85 11.24
N VAL A 92 0.63 9.56 11.52
CA VAL A 92 -0.41 9.06 12.45
C VAL A 92 -0.09 9.38 13.92
N LEU A 93 1.17 9.70 14.25
CA LEU A 93 1.63 9.98 15.60
C LEU A 93 1.60 11.48 15.96
N LEU A 94 1.39 12.38 15.00
CA LEU A 94 1.23 13.81 15.29
C LEU A 94 -0.26 14.15 15.45
N PRO A 95 -0.70 14.70 16.60
CA PRO A 95 -2.03 15.27 16.75
C PRO A 95 -2.04 16.64 16.07
N GLY A 96 -2.15 16.62 14.74
CA GLY A 96 -2.19 17.79 13.89
C GLY A 96 -3.45 17.76 13.03
N ARG A 97 -4.39 18.64 13.37
CA ARG A 97 -5.62 19.00 12.65
C ARG A 97 -5.50 18.76 11.15
N SER A 98 -6.10 17.67 10.66
CA SER A 98 -6.34 17.50 9.24
C SER A 98 -7.82 17.72 9.01
N ASP A 99 -8.14 18.83 8.36
CA ASP A 99 -9.32 18.93 7.49
C ASP A 99 -9.08 18.02 6.27
N GLY A 100 -8.80 16.74 6.54
CA GLY A 100 -8.42 15.72 5.58
C GLY A 100 -9.61 14.85 5.30
N HIS A 101 -10.46 15.27 4.38
CA HIS A 101 -11.50 14.40 3.84
C HIS A 101 -10.89 13.10 3.31
N ILE A 102 -11.68 12.03 3.39
CA ILE A 102 -11.24 10.71 2.92
C ILE A 102 -11.27 10.73 1.39
N SER A 103 -10.17 10.35 0.75
CA SER A 103 -10.11 10.23 -0.72
C SER A 103 -11.10 9.18 -1.24
N ALA A 104 -11.78 9.46 -2.35
CA ALA A 104 -12.70 8.54 -3.04
C ALA A 104 -12.17 7.11 -3.19
N GLY A 105 -10.92 6.92 -3.63
CA GLY A 105 -10.32 5.58 -3.80
C GLY A 105 -10.18 4.79 -2.50
N ARG A 106 -10.10 5.46 -1.35
CA ARG A 106 -10.06 4.81 -0.04
C ARG A 106 -11.45 4.38 0.43
N LEU A 107 -12.50 5.16 0.11
CA LEU A 107 -13.89 4.77 0.32
C LEU A 107 -14.27 3.58 -0.56
N GLN A 108 -13.87 3.60 -1.84
CA GLN A 108 -14.04 2.49 -2.76
C GLN A 108 -13.34 1.23 -2.25
N GLY A 109 -12.04 1.32 -1.87
CA GLY A 109 -11.32 0.17 -1.34
C GLY A 109 -11.91 -0.39 -0.04
N MET A 110 -12.56 0.44 0.79
CA MET A 110 -13.31 -0.03 1.96
C MET A 110 -14.52 -0.86 1.53
N LEU A 111 -15.30 -0.40 0.56
CA LEU A 111 -16.50 -1.10 0.06
C LEU A 111 -16.15 -2.39 -0.71
N GLU A 112 -15.00 -2.42 -1.37
CA GLU A 112 -14.45 -3.60 -2.04
C GLU A 112 -13.82 -4.62 -1.05
N GLY A 113 -13.72 -4.28 0.24
CA GLY A 113 -13.09 -5.14 1.25
C GLY A 113 -11.56 -5.22 1.15
N LEU A 114 -10.94 -4.28 0.44
CA LEU A 114 -9.48 -4.22 0.22
C LEU A 114 -8.74 -3.48 1.35
N VAL A 115 -9.47 -2.83 2.26
CA VAL A 115 -8.91 -2.06 3.38
C VAL A 115 -8.88 -2.92 4.66
N PRO A 116 -7.77 -2.94 5.42
CA PRO A 116 -7.68 -3.70 6.67
C PRO A 116 -8.71 -3.25 7.73
N ALA A 117 -9.24 -4.17 8.52
CA ALA A 117 -10.31 -3.91 9.51
C ALA A 117 -10.00 -2.73 10.47
N THR A 118 -8.75 -2.56 10.90
CA THR A 118 -8.34 -1.46 11.78
C THR A 118 -8.36 -0.08 11.11
N GLN A 119 -8.34 -0.03 9.78
CA GLN A 119 -8.51 1.20 9.01
C GLN A 119 -9.99 1.45 8.71
N VAL A 120 -10.80 0.39 8.50
CA VAL A 120 -12.25 0.50 8.33
C VAL A 120 -12.90 1.20 9.52
N ALA A 121 -12.60 0.76 10.76
CA ALA A 121 -13.16 1.39 11.97
C ALA A 121 -12.82 2.88 12.09
N ARG A 122 -11.63 3.30 11.64
CA ARG A 122 -11.23 4.72 11.62
C ARG A 122 -11.96 5.51 10.55
N ILE A 123 -12.19 4.92 9.38
CA ILE A 123 -12.99 5.51 8.32
C ILE A 123 -14.43 5.69 8.81
N GLU A 124 -15.03 4.66 9.40
CA GLU A 124 -16.39 4.71 9.95
C GLU A 124 -16.55 5.79 11.03
N ALA A 125 -15.58 5.92 11.94
CA ALA A 125 -15.57 6.98 12.95
C ALA A 125 -15.44 8.39 12.34
N HIS A 126 -14.80 8.53 11.19
CA HIS A 126 -14.78 9.80 10.46
C HIS A 126 -16.10 10.05 9.71
N LEU A 127 -16.70 9.01 9.11
CA LEU A 127 -17.99 9.12 8.43
C LEU A 127 -19.12 9.53 9.40
N SER A 128 -19.06 9.11 10.67
CA SER A 128 -20.02 9.54 11.69
C SER A 128 -19.85 11.00 12.12
N SER A 129 -18.69 11.61 11.85
CA SER A 129 -18.38 13.00 12.23
C SER A 129 -18.33 13.98 11.04
N CYS A 130 -18.23 13.49 9.80
CA CYS A 130 -18.14 14.32 8.58
C CYS A 130 -19.24 13.97 7.56
N GLY A 131 -20.25 14.84 7.45
CA GLY A 131 -21.41 14.62 6.57
C GLY A 131 -21.07 14.59 5.08
N GLN A 132 -20.06 15.34 4.62
CA GLN A 132 -19.64 15.33 3.22
C GLN A 132 -19.08 13.95 2.83
N CYS A 133 -18.14 13.41 3.63
CA CYS A 133 -17.59 12.08 3.40
C CYS A 133 -18.67 10.99 3.54
N ALA A 134 -19.64 11.16 4.45
CA ALA A 134 -20.78 10.26 4.58
C ALA A 134 -21.62 10.21 3.29
N SER A 135 -21.96 11.37 2.73
CA SER A 135 -22.74 11.46 1.49
C SER A 135 -22.01 10.84 0.29
N GLU A 136 -20.69 11.02 0.20
CA GLU A 136 -19.88 10.40 -0.85
C GLU A 136 -19.83 8.87 -0.68
N ALA A 137 -19.69 8.38 0.56
CA ALA A 137 -19.74 6.96 0.85
C ALA A 137 -21.11 6.34 0.50
N ASP A 138 -22.21 7.03 0.77
CA ASP A 138 -23.56 6.60 0.39
C ASP A 138 -23.76 6.55 -1.14
N ALA A 139 -23.23 7.54 -1.86
CA ALA A 139 -23.23 7.53 -3.31
C ALA A 139 -22.50 6.28 -3.85
N TRP A 140 -21.30 5.97 -3.34
CA TRP A 140 -20.58 4.75 -3.71
C TRP A 140 -21.34 3.48 -3.34
N ARG A 141 -21.95 3.39 -2.15
CA ARG A 141 -22.77 2.23 -1.74
C ARG A 141 -23.92 2.00 -2.73
N SER A 142 -24.56 3.05 -3.23
CA SER A 142 -25.64 2.94 -4.22
C SER A 142 -25.17 2.36 -5.56
N VAL A 143 -23.97 2.76 -6.01
CA VAL A 143 -23.33 2.22 -7.23
C VAL A 143 -23.04 0.74 -7.05
N PHE A 144 -22.38 0.35 -5.95
CA PHE A 144 -22.10 -1.06 -5.66
C PHE A 144 -23.37 -1.90 -5.49
N ALA A 145 -24.42 -1.34 -4.89
CA ALA A 145 -25.71 -2.01 -4.79
C ALA A 145 -26.34 -2.25 -6.18
N THR A 146 -26.18 -1.31 -7.11
CA THR A 146 -26.64 -1.46 -8.50
C THR A 146 -25.81 -2.50 -9.25
N LEU A 147 -24.48 -2.45 -9.12
CA LEU A 147 -23.58 -3.43 -9.74
C LEU A 147 -23.85 -4.85 -9.22
N ASN A 148 -24.12 -5.00 -7.92
CA ASN A 148 -24.45 -6.30 -7.33
C ASN A 148 -25.81 -6.86 -7.77
N ARG A 149 -26.69 -6.04 -8.38
CA ARG A 149 -27.94 -6.49 -9.00
C ARG A 149 -27.76 -6.96 -10.43
N LEU A 150 -26.62 -6.65 -11.07
CA LEU A 150 -26.34 -7.14 -12.41
C LEU A 150 -26.25 -8.67 -12.39
N PRO A 151 -26.73 -9.36 -13.45
CA PRO A 151 -26.54 -10.79 -13.59
C PRO A 151 -25.06 -11.13 -13.47
N ARG A 152 -24.71 -12.07 -12.58
CA ARG A 152 -23.35 -12.57 -12.51
C ARG A 152 -23.09 -13.35 -13.79
N LEU A 153 -22.27 -12.78 -14.66
CA LEU A 153 -21.74 -13.49 -15.82
C LEU A 153 -20.77 -14.56 -15.29
N GLU A 154 -21.23 -15.81 -15.21
CA GLU A 154 -20.33 -16.94 -14.97
C GLU A 154 -19.45 -17.10 -16.22
N PRO A 155 -18.13 -16.97 -16.08
CA PRO A 155 -17.24 -17.22 -17.20
C PRO A 155 -17.38 -18.69 -17.60
N GLY A 156 -17.49 -18.98 -18.91
CA GLY A 156 -17.53 -20.36 -19.40
C GLY A 156 -16.30 -21.16 -18.96
N GLU A 157 -16.41 -22.49 -18.88
CA GLU A 157 -15.39 -23.39 -18.29
C GLU A 157 -13.98 -23.22 -18.89
N GLN A 158 -13.89 -22.76 -20.14
CA GLN A 158 -12.62 -22.54 -20.84
C GLN A 158 -12.03 -21.13 -20.67
N PHE A 159 -12.75 -20.20 -20.05
CA PHE A 159 -12.30 -18.81 -19.88
C PHE A 159 -11.00 -18.73 -19.09
N ALA A 160 -10.93 -19.43 -17.95
CA ALA A 160 -9.73 -19.46 -17.12
C ALA A 160 -8.52 -20.04 -17.91
N GLY A 161 -8.75 -21.10 -18.70
CA GLY A 161 -7.71 -21.70 -19.55
C GLY A 161 -7.20 -20.73 -20.64
N ARG A 162 -8.10 -20.01 -21.32
CA ARG A 162 -7.75 -19.00 -22.34
C ARG A 162 -7.02 -17.78 -21.74
N VAL A 163 -7.43 -17.32 -20.55
CA VAL A 163 -6.74 -16.23 -19.85
C VAL A 163 -5.35 -16.66 -19.41
N MET A 164 -5.21 -17.87 -18.84
CA MET A 164 -3.92 -18.38 -18.37
C MET A 164 -2.95 -18.70 -19.52
N SER A 165 -3.44 -19.13 -20.70
CA SER A 165 -2.58 -19.36 -21.87
C SER A 165 -2.09 -18.05 -22.51
N GLY A 166 -2.88 -16.98 -22.44
CA GLY A 166 -2.48 -15.63 -22.87
C GLY A 166 -1.55 -14.90 -21.89
N MET A 167 -1.62 -15.25 -20.60
CA MET A 167 -0.81 -14.61 -19.56
C MET A 167 0.58 -15.24 -19.48
N ARG A 168 1.50 -14.79 -20.36
CA ARG A 168 2.94 -15.01 -20.15
C ARG A 168 3.39 -14.21 -18.94
N MET A 169 3.36 -14.83 -17.75
CA MET A 169 4.01 -14.31 -16.56
C MET A 169 5.50 -14.07 -16.89
N PRO A 170 5.99 -12.82 -16.87
CA PRO A 170 7.41 -12.59 -17.01
C PRO A 170 8.09 -13.21 -15.80
N ALA A 171 8.96 -14.21 -16.00
CA ALA A 171 9.78 -14.83 -14.96
C ALA A 171 10.57 -13.79 -14.13
N ALA A 172 10.79 -12.60 -14.70
CA ALA A 172 11.40 -11.45 -14.03
C ALA A 172 10.64 -10.96 -12.78
N ILE A 173 9.31 -11.14 -12.69
CA ILE A 173 8.55 -10.70 -11.51
C ILE A 173 8.85 -11.61 -10.31
N ALA A 174 8.97 -12.92 -10.53
CA ALA A 174 9.28 -13.90 -9.49
C ALA A 174 10.71 -13.70 -8.91
N ALA A 175 11.66 -13.23 -9.72
CA ALA A 175 13.03 -12.97 -9.28
C ALA A 175 13.18 -11.71 -8.41
N SER A 176 12.22 -10.78 -8.46
CA SER A 176 12.30 -9.49 -7.78
C SER A 176 11.74 -9.49 -6.34
N VAL A 177 11.04 -10.54 -5.94
CA VAL A 177 10.54 -10.67 -4.56
C VAL A 177 11.69 -11.13 -3.67
N ARG A 178 12.51 -10.19 -3.19
CA ARG A 178 13.41 -10.43 -2.05
C ARG A 178 12.56 -10.69 -0.82
N VAL A 179 12.26 -11.96 -0.60
CA VAL A 179 11.57 -12.37 0.62
C VAL A 179 12.51 -12.03 1.81
N PRO A 180 12.08 -11.20 2.78
CA PRO A 180 12.97 -10.67 3.81
C PRO A 180 13.58 -11.80 4.61
N ALA A 181 14.90 -11.82 4.88
CA ALA A 181 15.61 -12.91 5.56
C ALA A 181 14.92 -13.44 6.85
N LEU A 182 14.08 -12.60 7.48
CA LEU A 182 13.20 -12.95 8.59
C LEU A 182 12.32 -14.19 8.33
N HIS A 183 11.80 -14.42 7.11
CA HIS A 183 10.96 -15.59 6.82
C HIS A 183 11.77 -16.90 6.84
N LYS A 184 13.04 -16.87 6.38
CA LYS A 184 13.96 -18.02 6.46
C LYS A 184 14.32 -18.30 7.92
N ALA A 185 14.49 -17.25 8.73
CA ALA A 185 14.74 -17.39 10.17
C ALA A 185 13.53 -18.00 10.90
N VAL A 186 12.29 -17.60 10.57
CA VAL A 186 11.07 -18.19 11.16
C VAL A 186 10.88 -19.66 10.75
N ALA A 187 11.19 -20.01 9.49
CA ALA A 187 11.13 -21.40 9.04
C ALA A 187 12.20 -22.30 9.70
N LEU A 188 13.40 -21.75 9.94
CA LEU A 188 14.44 -22.44 10.73
C LEU A 188 14.08 -22.53 12.21
N ALA A 189 13.47 -21.49 12.78
CA ALA A 189 12.99 -21.50 14.15
C ALA A 189 11.91 -22.59 14.36
N GLY A 190 11.00 -22.76 13.40
CA GLY A 190 10.00 -23.84 13.42
C GLY A 190 10.59 -25.25 13.42
N LYS A 191 11.78 -25.46 12.82
CA LYS A 191 12.51 -26.74 12.88
C LYS A 191 13.19 -27.02 14.22
N LEU A 192 13.40 -25.98 15.03
CA LEU A 192 14.01 -26.08 16.36
C LEU A 192 12.97 -26.16 17.49
N VAL A 193 11.67 -26.12 17.16
CA VAL A 193 10.59 -26.31 18.13
C VAL A 193 10.45 -27.80 18.46
N PRO A 194 10.76 -28.25 19.68
CA PRO A 194 10.67 -29.66 20.03
C PRO A 194 9.20 -30.08 20.15
N GLN A 195 8.86 -31.22 19.54
CA GLN A 195 7.47 -31.70 19.42
C GLN A 195 6.98 -32.53 20.63
N THR A 196 7.85 -32.84 21.60
CA THR A 196 7.48 -33.69 22.74
C THR A 196 7.25 -32.87 24.02
N ARG A 197 6.21 -33.23 24.77
CA ARG A 197 5.88 -32.59 26.06
C ARG A 197 7.01 -32.72 27.10
N THR A 198 7.82 -33.77 27.00
CA THR A 198 9.00 -34.00 27.85
C THR A 198 10.16 -33.05 27.54
N ALA A 199 10.34 -32.65 26.27
CA ALA A 199 11.36 -31.69 25.88
C ALA A 199 11.02 -30.25 26.33
N TRP A 200 9.73 -29.89 26.33
CA TRP A 200 9.27 -28.62 26.89
C TRP A 200 9.47 -28.54 28.42
N ALA A 201 9.26 -29.65 29.14
CA ALA A 201 9.50 -29.71 30.59
C ALA A 201 11.00 -29.52 30.92
N ALA A 202 11.89 -30.17 30.19
CA ALA A 202 13.35 -30.01 30.37
C ALA A 202 13.82 -28.59 30.04
N LEU A 203 13.31 -27.98 28.97
CA LEU A 203 13.63 -26.59 28.61
C LEU A 203 13.08 -25.57 29.63
N SER A 204 11.89 -25.79 30.18
CA SER A 204 11.37 -24.92 31.25
C SER A 204 12.21 -24.99 32.52
N GLY A 205 12.71 -26.17 32.90
CA GLY A 205 13.62 -26.31 34.05
C GLY A 205 14.95 -25.57 33.86
N ILE A 206 15.51 -25.63 32.64
CA ILE A 206 16.77 -24.96 32.29
C ILE A 206 16.58 -23.44 32.13
N ALA A 207 15.40 -22.94 31.72
CA ALA A 207 15.14 -21.51 31.56
C ALA A 207 14.78 -20.79 32.87
N VAL A 208 14.19 -21.49 33.83
CA VAL A 208 13.80 -20.90 35.13
C VAL A 208 15.01 -20.64 36.02
N ALA A 209 16.03 -21.51 35.99
CA ALA A 209 17.22 -21.34 36.85
C ALA A 209 18.01 -20.04 36.56
N PRO A 210 18.31 -19.66 35.30
CA PRO A 210 18.94 -18.37 34.96
C PRO A 210 18.07 -17.16 35.32
N ALA A 211 16.75 -17.25 35.14
CA ALA A 211 15.86 -16.14 35.45
C ALA A 211 15.77 -15.88 36.96
N VAL A 212 15.74 -16.95 37.76
CA VAL A 212 15.73 -16.85 39.23
C VAL A 212 17.09 -16.39 39.75
N THR A 213 18.20 -16.88 39.19
CA THR A 213 19.55 -16.39 39.57
C THR A 213 19.78 -14.94 39.13
N ALA A 214 19.34 -14.55 37.94
CA ALA A 214 19.40 -13.16 37.49
C ALA A 214 18.49 -12.25 38.33
N GLY A 215 17.28 -12.69 38.69
CA GLY A 215 16.38 -11.96 39.58
C GLY A 215 16.94 -11.79 40.98
N LEU A 216 17.55 -12.84 41.55
CA LEU A 216 18.22 -12.77 42.85
C LEU A 216 19.44 -11.85 42.79
N ALA A 217 20.27 -11.95 41.75
CA ALA A 217 21.41 -11.07 41.54
C ALA A 217 20.97 -9.61 41.36
N PHE A 218 19.90 -9.36 40.60
CA PHE A 218 19.34 -8.03 40.41
C PHE A 218 18.79 -7.46 41.72
N SER A 219 18.10 -8.27 42.53
CA SER A 219 17.64 -7.85 43.86
C SER A 219 18.80 -7.56 44.82
N ALA A 220 19.89 -8.33 44.75
CA ALA A 220 21.09 -8.13 45.54
C ALA A 220 21.85 -6.87 45.10
N LEU A 221 21.89 -6.56 43.81
CA LEU A 221 22.41 -5.29 43.30
C LEU A 221 21.57 -4.10 43.80
N LEU A 222 20.24 -4.17 43.69
CA LEU A 222 19.34 -3.11 44.18
C LEU A 222 19.38 -2.89 45.70
N SER A 223 19.75 -3.92 46.46
CA SER A 223 19.94 -3.84 47.91
C SER A 223 21.29 -3.24 48.31
N HIS A 224 22.19 -3.00 47.35
CA HIS A 224 23.53 -2.48 47.61
C HIS A 224 23.48 -0.95 47.81
N PRO A 225 24.07 -0.41 48.90
CA PRO A 225 23.97 1.01 49.27
C PRO A 225 24.61 1.99 48.28
N THR A 226 25.24 1.49 47.22
CA THR A 226 25.84 2.25 46.11
C THR A 226 24.86 2.51 44.96
N PHE A 227 23.67 1.89 44.95
CA PHE A 227 22.58 2.21 44.01
C PHE A 227 21.84 3.47 44.45
N THR A 228 22.51 4.61 44.27
CA THR A 228 21.84 5.91 44.39
C THR A 228 21.05 6.20 43.11
N PRO A 229 19.91 6.92 43.17
CA PRO A 229 19.17 7.35 41.98
C PRO A 229 20.05 8.08 40.95
N GLY A 230 21.12 8.74 41.41
CA GLY A 230 22.11 9.40 40.57
C GLY A 230 22.91 8.46 39.67
N SER A 231 23.24 7.23 40.10
CA SER A 231 23.98 6.28 39.25
C SER A 231 23.09 5.67 38.17
N LEU A 232 21.80 5.49 38.43
CA LEU A 232 20.81 5.06 37.43
C LEU A 232 20.57 6.14 36.37
N VAL A 233 20.50 7.40 36.78
CA VAL A 233 20.40 8.53 35.84
C VAL A 233 21.67 8.64 35.00
N ALA A 234 22.86 8.48 35.59
CA ALA A 234 24.12 8.49 34.85
C ALA A 234 24.22 7.34 33.83
N TYR A 235 23.77 6.13 34.22
CA TYR A 235 23.75 4.99 33.31
C TYR A 235 22.71 5.14 32.19
N ALA A 236 21.49 5.61 32.53
CA ALA A 236 20.46 5.90 31.53
C ALA A 236 20.90 6.99 30.56
N TRP A 237 21.60 8.02 31.05
CA TRP A 237 22.20 9.07 30.23
C TRP A 237 23.28 8.52 29.30
N TRP A 238 24.15 7.62 29.81
CA TRP A 238 25.17 6.97 28.99
C TRP A 238 24.54 6.10 27.90
N GLN A 239 23.54 5.29 28.23
CA GLN A 239 22.83 4.45 27.26
C GLN A 239 22.10 5.29 26.20
N PHE A 240 21.51 6.42 26.61
CA PHE A 240 20.89 7.36 25.68
C PHE A 240 21.94 7.98 24.75
N SER A 241 23.11 8.35 25.27
CA SER A 241 24.21 8.89 24.47
C SER A 241 24.77 7.89 23.45
N ASP A 242 24.79 6.60 23.78
CA ASP A 242 25.22 5.54 22.86
C ASP A 242 24.19 5.26 21.76
N VAL A 243 22.91 5.29 22.08
CA VAL A 243 21.85 5.16 21.06
C VAL A 243 21.86 6.37 20.13
N VAL A 244 22.06 7.58 20.66
CA VAL A 244 22.16 8.81 19.87
C VAL A 244 23.40 8.79 18.99
N SER A 245 24.55 8.31 19.50
CA SER A 245 25.79 8.23 18.71
C SER A 245 25.68 7.19 17.60
N ALA A 246 25.05 6.04 17.85
CA ALA A 246 24.76 5.01 16.86
C ALA A 246 23.77 5.50 15.79
N ALA A 247 22.72 6.22 16.20
CA ALA A 247 21.78 6.85 15.28
C ALA A 247 22.48 7.91 14.41
N TRP A 248 23.36 8.72 15.00
CA TRP A 248 24.12 9.74 14.29
C TRP A 248 25.09 9.14 13.27
N THR A 249 25.80 8.07 13.61
CA THR A 249 26.67 7.34 12.67
C THR A 249 25.89 6.68 11.54
N ALA A 250 24.72 6.09 11.81
CA ALA A 250 23.85 5.54 10.77
C ALA A 250 23.30 6.64 9.84
N LEU A 251 22.90 7.77 10.40
CA LEU A 251 22.31 8.89 9.65
C LEU A 251 23.38 9.60 8.80
N SER A 252 24.59 9.79 9.32
CA SER A 252 25.72 10.32 8.56
C SER A 252 26.18 9.38 7.45
N GLY A 253 26.16 8.06 7.68
CA GLY A 253 26.37 7.06 6.61
C GLY A 253 25.31 7.16 5.50
N LEU A 254 24.04 7.33 5.86
CA LEU A 254 22.93 7.48 4.90
C LEU A 254 23.05 8.79 4.09
N VAL A 255 23.53 9.87 4.71
CA VAL A 255 23.82 11.14 4.04
C VAL A 255 25.00 11.01 3.06
N LEU A 256 26.07 10.31 3.46
CA LEU A 256 27.21 10.00 2.58
C LEU A 256 26.77 9.17 1.37
N ASP A 257 25.93 8.17 1.58
CA ASP A 257 25.40 7.29 0.52
C ASP A 257 24.48 8.06 -0.44
N ILE A 258 23.61 8.93 0.09
CA ILE A 258 22.79 9.85 -0.72
C ILE A 258 23.68 10.82 -1.50
N ALA A 259 24.73 11.37 -0.89
CA ALA A 259 25.64 12.32 -1.54
C ALA A 259 26.49 11.67 -2.66
N GLN A 260 26.85 10.39 -2.51
CA GLN A 260 27.51 9.60 -3.56
C GLN A 260 26.55 9.31 -4.72
N VAL A 261 25.31 8.92 -4.42
CA VAL A 261 24.30 8.56 -5.45
C VAL A 261 23.76 9.79 -6.20
N THR A 262 23.69 10.95 -5.55
CA THR A 262 23.19 12.20 -6.17
C THR A 262 24.28 13.05 -6.81
N GLY A 263 25.56 12.65 -6.71
CA GLY A 263 26.68 13.47 -7.18
C GLY A 263 26.88 14.75 -6.39
N ALA A 264 26.33 14.87 -5.18
CA ALA A 264 26.53 16.06 -4.34
C ALA A 264 28.01 16.27 -3.97
N LEU A 265 28.81 15.19 -3.95
CA LEU A 265 30.26 15.28 -3.78
C LEU A 265 30.97 15.98 -4.96
N SER A 266 30.48 15.88 -6.20
CA SER A 266 31.06 16.62 -7.33
C SER A 266 30.72 18.12 -7.30
N LEU A 267 29.63 18.51 -6.63
CA LEU A 267 29.36 19.91 -6.29
C LEU A 267 30.36 20.46 -5.26
N PHE A 268 30.80 19.63 -4.30
CA PHE A 268 31.81 20.03 -3.31
C PHE A 268 33.21 20.15 -3.92
N ASP A 269 33.58 19.29 -4.88
CA ASP A 269 34.82 19.46 -5.66
C ASP A 269 34.79 20.74 -6.51
N GLY A 270 33.63 21.07 -7.10
CA GLY A 270 33.42 22.34 -7.81
C GLY A 270 33.48 23.57 -6.91
N LEU A 271 32.97 23.48 -5.67
CA LEU A 271 33.05 24.54 -4.66
C LEU A 271 34.47 24.70 -4.09
N ALA A 272 35.21 23.60 -3.92
CA ALA A 272 36.60 23.61 -3.48
C ALA A 272 37.53 24.30 -4.50
N ALA A 273 37.18 24.25 -5.79
CA ALA A 273 37.87 24.97 -6.86
C ALA A 273 37.57 26.49 -6.88
N ALA A 274 36.57 26.97 -6.12
CA ALA A 274 36.13 28.37 -6.13
C ALA A 274 35.96 28.95 -4.70
N PRO A 275 37.04 29.07 -3.91
CA PRO A 275 36.99 29.46 -2.49
C PRO A 275 36.36 30.84 -2.24
N LEU A 276 36.46 31.77 -3.21
CA LEU A 276 35.84 33.09 -3.12
C LEU A 276 34.31 33.06 -3.19
N VAL A 277 33.73 32.12 -3.94
CA VAL A 277 32.27 31.97 -4.07
C VAL A 277 31.70 31.40 -2.77
N VAL A 278 32.42 30.46 -2.15
CA VAL A 278 32.06 29.90 -0.84
C VAL A 278 32.11 30.98 0.24
N ALA A 279 33.19 31.76 0.29
CA ALA A 279 33.31 32.87 1.24
C ALA A 279 32.19 33.91 1.08
N GLY A 280 31.84 34.26 -0.17
CA GLY A 280 30.71 35.15 -0.48
C GLY A 280 29.36 34.58 -0.04
N GLY A 281 29.14 33.27 -0.27
CA GLY A 281 27.92 32.58 0.16
C GLY A 281 27.76 32.54 1.68
N VAL A 282 28.85 32.27 2.42
CA VAL A 282 28.84 32.26 3.90
C VAL A 282 28.55 33.66 4.45
N LEU A 283 29.12 34.72 3.86
CA LEU A 283 28.85 36.10 4.27
C LEU A 283 27.40 36.51 4.00
N LEU A 284 26.86 36.16 2.82
CA LEU A 284 25.45 36.44 2.49
C LEU A 284 24.49 35.67 3.41
N TYR A 285 24.77 34.41 3.70
CA TYR A 285 23.97 33.60 4.62
C TYR A 285 24.03 34.15 6.06
N GLY A 286 25.22 34.58 6.51
CA GLY A 286 25.39 35.25 7.80
C GLY A 286 24.59 36.55 7.89
N ALA A 287 24.67 37.40 6.86
CA ALA A 287 23.89 38.64 6.79
C ALA A 287 22.38 38.37 6.80
N ALA A 288 21.91 37.40 6.02
CA ALA A 288 20.50 37.00 5.97
C ALA A 288 20.01 36.47 7.33
N SER A 289 20.84 35.68 8.03
CA SER A 289 20.52 35.15 9.36
C SER A 289 20.42 36.25 10.40
N VAL A 290 21.31 37.26 10.37
CA VAL A 290 21.24 38.43 11.26
C VAL A 290 19.98 39.26 10.98
N ILE A 291 19.63 39.45 9.71
CA ILE A 291 18.39 40.16 9.32
C ILE A 291 17.16 39.40 9.82
N ALA A 292 17.11 38.08 9.63
CA ALA A 292 16.02 37.24 10.10
C ALA A 292 15.89 37.28 11.63
N LEU A 293 17.00 37.20 12.36
CA LEU A 293 17.02 37.29 13.83
C LEU A 293 16.55 38.66 14.32
N ARG A 294 16.91 39.73 13.60
CA ARG A 294 16.45 41.10 13.90
C ARG A 294 14.95 41.26 13.68
N VAL A 295 14.41 40.68 12.60
CA VAL A 295 12.95 40.69 12.33
C VAL A 295 12.21 39.90 13.40
N LEU A 296 12.71 38.71 13.75
CA LEU A 296 12.15 37.87 14.80
C LEU A 296 12.15 38.59 16.15
N TYR A 297 13.28 39.20 16.54
CA TYR A 297 13.39 39.97 17.78
C TYR A 297 12.41 41.14 17.81
N LYS A 298 12.31 41.90 16.70
CA LYS A 298 11.39 43.03 16.61
C LYS A 298 9.92 42.60 16.71
N HIS A 299 9.53 41.48 16.11
CA HIS A 299 8.12 41.05 16.14
C HIS A 299 7.73 40.24 17.36
N VAL A 300 8.65 39.45 17.93
CA VAL A 300 8.35 38.60 19.08
C VAL A 300 8.55 39.34 20.40
N TYR A 301 9.63 40.13 20.53
CA TYR A 301 9.97 40.75 21.81
C TYR A 301 9.59 42.23 21.92
N ALA A 302 9.67 43.00 20.82
CA ALA A 302 9.37 44.43 20.90
C ALA A 302 7.86 44.75 20.77
N ASN A 303 7.10 43.91 20.06
CA ASN A 303 5.67 44.15 19.81
C ASN A 303 4.73 43.39 20.76
N HIS A 304 5.23 42.41 21.52
CA HIS A 304 4.50 41.75 22.60
C HIS A 304 5.30 41.92 23.90
N PRO A 305 5.06 42.98 24.68
CA PRO A 305 5.52 42.97 26.06
C PRO A 305 4.94 41.72 26.71
N LEU A 306 5.82 40.89 27.28
CA LEU A 306 5.46 39.66 27.96
C LEU A 306 4.46 39.99 29.08
N ASP A 307 3.18 39.84 28.81
CA ASP A 307 2.15 39.87 29.85
C ASP A 307 2.46 38.73 30.82
N GLY A 308 2.89 39.11 32.03
CA GLY A 308 3.48 38.26 33.07
C GLY A 308 2.52 37.23 33.68
N ARG A 309 1.93 36.36 32.87
CA ARG A 309 1.19 35.17 33.31
C ARG A 309 2.01 33.92 33.01
N TYR A 310 3.14 33.77 33.69
CA TYR A 310 3.67 32.44 33.93
C TYR A 310 2.86 31.81 35.06
N VAL A 311 2.11 30.77 34.70
CA VAL A 311 1.29 29.94 35.59
C VAL A 311 2.17 29.44 36.73
N GLN A 312 1.93 29.92 37.96
CA GLN A 312 2.43 29.24 39.14
C GLN A 312 1.67 27.92 39.27
N VAL A 313 2.35 26.82 38.96
CA VAL A 313 1.91 25.49 39.35
C VAL A 313 2.15 25.39 40.86
N SER A 314 1.11 25.67 41.64
CA SER A 314 1.05 25.34 43.05
C SER A 314 1.07 23.81 43.18
N ALA A 315 2.16 23.29 43.71
CA ALA A 315 2.26 21.92 44.18
C ALA A 315 1.35 21.74 45.41
N SER A 316 0.47 20.75 45.32
CA SER A 316 -0.22 20.12 46.45
C SER A 316 -0.08 18.61 46.29
#